data_AF-A0A1F8B6I0-F1
#
_entry.id   AF-A0A1F8B6I0-F1
#
_cell.length_a   1.000
_cell.length_b   1.000
_cell.length_c   1.000
_cell.angle_alpha   90.00
_cell.angle_beta   90.00
_cell.angle_gamma   90.00
#
_symmetry.space_group_name_H-M   'P 1'
#
loop_
_entity.id
_entity.type
_entity.pdbx_description
1 polymer ?
#
loop_
_entity_poly.entity_id
_entity_poly.type
_entity_poly.pdbx_seq_one_letter_code
_entity_poly.pdbx_strand_id
1 'polypeptide(L)'
;MKIASREKIMTEMKTVEVNFMEFVRFTAIGGFITATTLLVNLNFKGFSFIFKEKTRTYWWLFLTLTVIPLLLFLYIFTLIFGKLRLGF
;
A
#
# COMPACT_ATOMS: atom_id res chain seq x y z
N MET A 1 -39.21 -19.81 -14.35
CA MET A 1 -39.01 -18.34 -14.23
C MET A 1 -38.29 -17.91 -12.93
N LYS A 2 -38.53 -18.57 -11.78
CA LYS A 2 -37.91 -18.20 -10.47
C LYS A 2 -36.40 -18.45 -10.35
N ILE A 3 -35.85 -19.35 -11.17
CA ILE A 3 -34.42 -19.77 -11.14
C ILE A 3 -33.54 -18.73 -11.84
N ALA A 4 -33.94 -18.26 -13.03
CA ALA A 4 -33.22 -17.21 -13.77
C ALA A 4 -33.12 -15.88 -12.99
N SER A 5 -34.12 -15.58 -12.16
CA SER A 5 -34.07 -14.41 -11.25
C SER A 5 -33.03 -14.56 -10.14
N ARG A 6 -32.80 -15.78 -9.62
CA ARG A 6 -31.79 -16.02 -8.58
C ARG A 6 -30.36 -16.00 -9.13
N GLU A 7 -30.14 -16.49 -10.35
CA GLU A 7 -28.83 -16.40 -11.02
C GLU A 7 -28.42 -14.96 -11.30
N LYS A 8 -29.37 -14.12 -11.75
CA LYS A 8 -29.12 -12.70 -11.96
C LYS A 8 -28.69 -12.00 -10.67
N ILE A 9 -29.38 -12.27 -9.56
CA ILE A 9 -29.04 -11.69 -8.24
C ILE A 9 -27.68 -12.19 -7.74
N MET A 10 -27.35 -13.49 -7.93
CA MET A 10 -26.02 -14.02 -7.58
C MET A 10 -24.90 -13.38 -8.40
N THR A 11 -25.15 -13.09 -9.68
CA THR A 11 -24.17 -12.47 -10.57
C THR A 11 -23.97 -11.00 -10.19
N GLU A 12 -25.05 -10.26 -9.92
CA GLU A 12 -24.98 -8.88 -9.46
C GLU A 12 -24.25 -8.77 -8.11
N MET A 13 -24.54 -9.66 -7.15
CA MET A 13 -23.82 -9.70 -5.87
C MET A 13 -22.32 -9.96 -6.04
N LYS A 14 -21.94 -10.95 -6.88
CA LYS A 14 -20.53 -11.21 -7.19
C LYS A 14 -19.84 -10.01 -7.83
N THR A 15 -20.51 -9.30 -8.75
CA THR A 15 -19.92 -8.11 -9.38
C THR A 15 -19.71 -6.96 -8.40
N VAL A 16 -20.64 -6.75 -7.46
CA VAL A 16 -20.51 -5.73 -6.43
C VAL A 16 -19.36 -6.05 -5.48
N GLU A 17 -19.21 -7.30 -5.07
CA GLU A 17 -18.13 -7.75 -4.19
C GLU A 17 -16.74 -7.58 -4.85
N VAL A 18 -16.63 -7.94 -6.14
CA VAL A 18 -15.39 -7.75 -6.91
C VAL A 18 -15.05 -6.26 -7.06
N ASN A 19 -16.03 -5.42 -7.43
CA ASN A 19 -15.83 -3.97 -7.58
C ASN A 19 -15.42 -3.30 -6.26
N PHE A 20 -16.00 -3.73 -5.14
CA PHE A 20 -15.64 -3.21 -3.82
C PHE A 20 -14.20 -3.61 -3.43
N MET A 21 -13.82 -4.87 -3.66
CA MET A 21 -12.45 -5.32 -3.39
C MET A 21 -11.41 -4.62 -4.28
N GLU A 22 -11.74 -4.33 -5.53
CA GLU A 22 -10.88 -3.52 -6.41
C GLU A 22 -10.74 -2.09 -5.90
N PHE A 23 -11.84 -1.43 -5.50
CA PHE A 23 -11.81 -0.10 -4.91
C PHE A 23 -10.91 -0.06 -3.66
N VAL A 24 -11.08 -1.01 -2.73
CA VAL A 24 -10.26 -1.11 -1.52
C VAL A 24 -8.77 -1.27 -1.87
N ARG A 25 -8.44 -2.10 -2.87
CA ARG A 25 -7.06 -2.27 -3.35
C ARG A 25 -6.49 -0.97 -3.91
N PHE A 26 -7.24 -0.28 -4.77
CA PHE A 26 -6.80 0.99 -5.35
C PHE A 26 -6.59 2.07 -4.28
N THR A 27 -7.52 2.21 -3.34
CA THR A 27 -7.38 3.15 -2.23
C THR A 27 -6.20 2.80 -1.33
N ALA A 28 -5.98 1.52 -1.03
CA ALA A 28 -4.84 1.08 -0.23
C ALA A 28 -3.50 1.39 -0.92
N ILE A 29 -3.38 1.14 -2.23
CA ILE A 29 -2.18 1.46 -3.02
C ILE A 29 -1.97 2.97 -3.06
N GLY A 30 -3.02 3.75 -3.36
CA GLY A 30 -2.94 5.21 -3.40
C GLY A 30 -2.51 5.78 -2.06
N GLY A 31 -3.16 5.35 -0.97
CA GLY A 31 -2.81 5.74 0.39
C GLY A 31 -1.38 5.37 0.77
N PHE A 32 -0.92 4.18 0.37
CA PHE A 32 0.46 3.75 0.59
C PHE A 32 1.48 4.64 -0.15
N ILE A 33 1.23 4.96 -1.43
CA ILE A 33 2.10 5.84 -2.22
C ILE A 33 2.15 7.24 -1.59
N THR A 34 1.00 7.80 -1.21
CA THR A 34 0.92 9.11 -0.56
C THR A 34 1.66 9.12 0.77
N ALA A 35 1.41 8.15 1.64
CA ALA A 35 2.08 8.03 2.94
C ALA A 35 3.59 7.85 2.79
N THR A 36 4.03 6.99 1.88
CA THR A 36 5.45 6.76 1.58
C THR A 36 6.11 8.04 1.10
N THR A 37 5.49 8.76 0.17
CA THR A 37 6.02 10.02 -0.37
C THR A 37 6.18 11.06 0.73
N LEU A 38 5.18 11.22 1.60
CA LEU A 38 5.25 12.13 2.74
C LEU A 38 6.35 11.74 3.73
N LEU A 39 6.45 10.46 4.09
CA LEU A 39 7.49 9.95 4.98
C LEU A 39 8.89 10.18 4.41
N VAL A 40 9.11 9.88 3.13
CA VAL A 40 10.39 10.11 2.44
C VAL A 40 10.75 11.60 2.48
N ASN A 41 9.80 12.48 2.17
CA ASN A 41 10.04 13.92 2.15
C ASN A 41 10.34 14.48 3.55
N LEU A 42 9.57 14.07 4.56
CA LEU A 42 9.79 14.46 5.96
C LEU A 42 11.14 13.95 6.47
N ASN A 43 11.47 12.69 6.21
CA ASN A 43 12.78 12.13 6.58
C ASN A 43 13.91 12.85 5.86
N PHE A 44 13.74 13.20 4.57
CA PHE A 44 14.77 13.90 3.81
C PHE A 44 15.00 15.31 4.36
N LYS A 45 13.93 16.04 4.69
CA LYS A 45 14.03 17.35 5.35
C LYS A 45 14.75 17.24 6.68
N GLY A 46 14.34 16.32 7.55
CA GLY A 46 15.00 16.09 8.84
C GLY A 46 16.47 15.71 8.69
N PHE A 47 16.77 14.80 7.78
CA PHE A 47 18.13 14.39 7.45
C PHE A 47 18.97 15.57 6.93
N SER A 48 18.45 16.35 6.00
CA SER A 48 19.14 17.53 5.46
C SER A 48 19.38 18.61 6.52
N PHE A 49 18.46 18.74 7.48
CA PHE A 49 18.60 19.68 8.59
C PHE A 49 19.71 19.25 9.57
N ILE A 50 19.79 17.95 9.88
CA ILE A 50 20.80 17.39 10.78
C ILE A 50 22.19 17.38 10.13
N PHE A 51 22.30 16.93 8.88
CA PHE A 51 23.59 16.70 8.21
C PHE A 51 24.07 17.88 7.36
N LYS A 52 23.21 18.87 7.07
CA LYS A 52 23.52 20.11 6.33
C LYS A 52 24.40 19.85 5.09
N GLU A 53 25.63 20.37 5.08
CA GLU A 53 26.57 20.23 3.97
C GLU A 53 27.04 18.79 3.73
N LYS A 54 26.97 17.93 4.75
CA LYS A 54 27.34 16.50 4.64
C LYS A 54 26.19 15.62 4.14
N THR A 55 25.02 16.20 3.84
CA THR A 55 23.85 15.47 3.31
C THR A 55 24.21 14.67 2.05
N ARG A 56 25.00 15.26 1.15
CA ARG A 56 25.41 14.61 -0.10
C ARG A 56 26.42 13.47 0.13
N THR A 57 27.17 13.51 1.22
CA THR A 57 28.10 12.43 1.59
C THR A 57 27.38 11.27 2.24
N TYR A 58 26.39 11.56 3.10
CA TYR A 58 25.67 10.56 3.88
C TYR A 58 24.33 10.13 3.27
N TRP A 59 24.05 10.47 2.02
CA TRP A 59 22.78 10.13 1.35
C TRP A 59 22.44 8.62 1.38
N TRP A 60 23.46 7.76 1.39
CA TRP A 60 23.29 6.32 1.56
C TRP A 60 22.65 5.95 2.90
N LEU A 61 22.98 6.64 4.00
CA LEU A 61 22.35 6.43 5.31
C LEU A 61 20.87 6.78 5.24
N PHE A 62 20.52 7.90 4.61
CA PHE A 62 19.12 8.26 4.35
C PHE A 62 18.40 7.18 3.54
N LEU A 63 19.05 6.64 2.50
CA LEU A 63 18.49 5.57 1.68
C LEU A 63 18.23 4.31 2.53
N THR A 64 19.19 3.87 3.33
CA THR A 64 19.02 2.68 4.19
C THR A 64 17.93 2.86 5.24
N LEU A 65 17.88 4.03 5.88
CA LEU A 65 16.86 4.39 6.88
C LEU A 65 15.46 4.51 6.27
N THR A 66 15.34 4.76 4.97
CA THR A 66 14.05 4.89 4.30
C THR A 66 13.60 3.58 3.67
N VAL A 67 14.50 2.86 3.00
CA VAL A 67 14.19 1.63 2.28
C VAL A 67 13.93 0.46 3.24
N ILE A 68 14.69 0.32 4.33
CA ILE A 68 14.52 -0.80 5.26
C ILE A 68 13.13 -0.76 5.93
N PRO A 69 12.66 0.37 6.50
CA PRO A 69 11.31 0.44 7.06
C PRO A 69 10.22 0.24 6.00
N LEU A 70 10.45 0.72 4.77
CA LEU A 70 9.50 0.54 3.67
C LEU A 70 9.35 -0.94 3.29
N LEU A 71 10.46 -1.67 3.19
CA LEU A 71 10.45 -3.12 2.93
C LEU A 71 9.80 -3.89 4.08
N LEU A 72 10.06 -3.49 5.33
CA LEU A 72 9.45 -4.10 6.50
C LEU A 72 7.93 -3.88 6.50
N PHE A 73 7.49 -2.66 6.17
CA PHE A 73 6.07 -2.33 6.02
C PHE A 73 5.43 -3.14 4.90
N LEU A 74 6.06 -3.22 3.72
CA LEU A 74 5.57 -4.03 2.60
C LEU A 74 5.47 -5.51 2.99
N TYR A 75 6.45 -6.05 3.70
CA TYR A 75 6.41 -7.42 4.19
C TYR A 75 5.21 -7.67 5.12
N ILE A 76 4.98 -6.79 6.09
CA ILE A 76 3.82 -6.86 6.99
C ILE A 76 2.52 -6.72 6.20
N PHE A 77 2.45 -5.77 5.27
CA PHE A 77 1.30 -5.57 4.40
C PHE A 77 1.01 -6.83 3.57
N THR A 78 2.03 -7.47 3.01
CA THR A 78 1.90 -8.76 2.30
C THR A 78 1.47 -9.89 3.24
N LEU A 79 1.92 -9.93 4.50
CA LEU A 79 1.45 -10.94 5.44
C LEU A 79 -0.04 -10.77 5.79
N ILE A 80 -0.50 -9.54 5.97
CA ILE A 80 -1.90 -9.22 6.31
C ILE A 80 -2.80 -9.43 5.08
N PHE A 81 -2.48 -8.81 3.96
CA PHE A 81 -3.32 -8.80 2.76
C PHE A 81 -3.02 -9.92 1.76
N GLY A 82 -1.82 -10.51 1.81
CA GLY A 82 -1.46 -11.66 0.99
C GLY A 82 -2.07 -12.96 1.53
N LYS A 83 -2.22 -13.11 2.85
CA LYS A 83 -2.99 -14.24 3.43
C LYS A 83 -4.49 -14.11 3.16
N LEU A 84 -5.03 -12.90 3.05
CA LEU A 84 -6.40 -12.65 2.58
C LEU A 84 -6.65 -13.16 1.14
N ARG A 85 -5.60 -13.46 0.36
CA ARG A 85 -5.70 -13.99 -1.01
C ARG A 85 -5.67 -15.53 -1.10
N LEU A 86 -5.47 -16.26 0.00
CA LEU A 86 -5.45 -17.73 0.04
C LEU A 86 -6.72 -18.36 0.65
N GLY A 87 -7.78 -17.56 0.84
CA GLY A 87 -9.03 -17.98 1.47
C GLY A 87 -10.27 -17.95 0.58
N PHE A 88 -10.14 -17.81 -0.74
CA PHE A 88 -11.21 -17.97 -1.73
C PHE A 88 -10.65 -18.45 -3.07
#